data_AF-A0A3D3KUS8-F1
#
_entry.id   AF-A0A3D3KUS8-F1
#
_cell.length_a   1.000
_cell.length_b   1.000
_cell.length_c   1.000
_cell.angle_alpha   90.00
_cell.angle_beta   90.00
_cell.angle_gamma   90.00
#
_symmetry.space_group_name_H-M   'P 1'
#
loop_
_entity.id
_entity.type
_entity.pdbx_description
1 polymer ?
#
loop_
_entity_poly.entity_id
_entity_poly.type
_entity_poly.pdbx_seq_one_letter_code
_entity_poly.pdbx_strand_id
1 'polypeptide(L)'
;TNWRIQLAAVLDQVDSSPVTAVAVEGASDSPSTILLAAWLTLALDAPVTIVADPAGTGIRRVRLTRPGGDVQLFRPGLSVAELTQPGQPAQRISLPRRSLKDCLAEELRRLDPDEVFGEVITIGLPRTNLRSVRPSER
;
A
#
# COMPACT_ATOMS: atom_id res chain seq x y z
N THR A 1 2.83 -3.71 8.90
CA THR A 1 3.94 -3.07 8.14
C THR A 1 3.77 -1.56 8.14
N ASN A 2 4.83 -0.76 7.94
CA ASN A 2 4.73 0.73 7.95
C ASN A 2 3.72 1.27 6.92
N TRP A 3 3.67 0.70 5.71
CA TRP A 3 2.69 1.07 4.68
C TRP A 3 1.25 0.84 5.15
N ARG A 4 0.93 -0.35 5.72
CA ARG A 4 -0.41 -0.63 6.27
C ARG A 4 -0.80 0.36 7.36
N ILE A 5 0.13 0.68 8.27
CA ILE A 5 -0.11 1.63 9.38
C ILE A 5 -0.46 3.01 8.83
N GLN A 6 0.34 3.54 7.90
CA GLN A 6 0.09 4.87 7.35
C GLN A 6 -1.20 4.92 6.51
N LEU A 7 -1.49 3.88 5.73
CA LEU A 7 -2.73 3.82 4.95
C LEU A 7 -3.98 3.72 5.83
N ALA A 8 -3.93 2.92 6.91
CA ALA A 8 -5.03 2.86 7.88
C ALA A 8 -5.25 4.24 8.53
N ALA A 9 -4.17 4.88 9.01
CA ALA A 9 -4.26 6.21 9.62
C ALA A 9 -4.78 7.29 8.66
N VAL A 10 -4.47 7.20 7.37
CA VAL A 10 -5.02 8.08 6.34
C VAL A 10 -6.50 7.82 6.12
N LEU A 11 -6.91 6.55 6.02
CA LEU A 11 -8.31 6.16 5.86
C LEU A 11 -9.19 6.58 7.06
N ASP A 12 -8.63 6.61 8.27
CA ASP A 12 -9.34 7.06 9.48
C ASP A 12 -9.61 8.58 9.51
N GLN A 13 -8.85 9.38 8.74
CA GLN A 13 -8.95 10.84 8.72
C GLN A 13 -9.86 11.38 7.61
N VAL A 14 -10.07 10.59 6.57
CA VAL A 14 -10.84 11.01 5.40
C VAL A 14 -12.34 10.77 5.61
N ASP A 15 -13.17 11.51 4.88
CA ASP A 15 -14.63 11.37 4.95
C ASP A 15 -15.10 9.94 4.65
N SER A 16 -16.32 9.58 5.05
CA SER A 16 -16.85 8.20 4.92
C SER A 16 -17.17 7.78 3.48
N SER A 17 -16.86 8.62 2.48
CA SER A 17 -17.02 8.29 1.06
C SER A 17 -16.26 7.01 0.70
N PRO A 18 -16.86 6.07 -0.06
CA PRO A 18 -16.20 4.81 -0.35
C PRO A 18 -14.98 4.99 -1.27
N VAL A 19 -13.98 4.12 -1.11
CA VAL A 19 -12.90 3.98 -2.08
C VAL A 19 -13.43 3.17 -3.26
N THR A 20 -13.35 3.72 -4.47
CA THR A 20 -13.91 3.10 -5.69
C THR A 20 -12.86 2.35 -6.50
N ALA A 21 -11.58 2.71 -6.36
CA ALA A 21 -10.47 2.01 -6.97
C ALA A 21 -9.16 2.30 -6.22
N VAL A 22 -8.21 1.38 -6.35
CA VAL A 22 -6.87 1.53 -5.79
C VAL A 22 -5.81 1.24 -6.83
N ALA A 23 -4.75 2.04 -6.87
CA ALA A 23 -3.53 1.73 -7.61
C ALA A 23 -2.36 1.56 -6.64
N VAL A 24 -1.69 0.41 -6.70
CA VAL A 24 -0.48 0.11 -5.92
C VAL A 24 0.69 0.04 -6.89
N GLU A 25 1.59 1.01 -6.80
CA GLU A 25 2.80 1.07 -7.60
C GLU A 25 3.99 0.56 -6.79
N GLY A 26 4.71 -0.39 -7.34
CA GLY A 26 5.90 -0.90 -6.70
C GLY A 26 6.67 -1.87 -7.56
N ALA A 27 7.86 -2.21 -7.08
CA ALA A 27 8.81 -3.05 -7.80
C ALA A 27 8.18 -4.38 -8.21
N SER A 28 8.40 -4.76 -9.47
CA SER A 28 7.90 -6.01 -10.07
C SER A 28 8.43 -7.28 -9.38
N ASP A 29 9.57 -7.19 -8.70
CA ASP A 29 10.20 -8.27 -7.93
C ASP A 29 9.85 -8.24 -6.45
N SER A 30 8.92 -7.38 -6.01
CA SER A 30 8.59 -7.21 -4.60
C SER A 30 7.29 -7.93 -4.21
N PRO A 31 7.38 -9.02 -3.41
CA PRO A 31 6.18 -9.65 -2.83
C PRO A 31 5.37 -8.68 -1.97
N SER A 32 6.02 -7.67 -1.37
CA SER A 32 5.34 -6.66 -0.58
C SER A 32 4.34 -5.84 -1.39
N THR A 33 4.62 -5.57 -2.67
CA THR A 33 3.67 -4.88 -3.57
C THR A 33 2.41 -5.71 -3.76
N ILE A 34 2.56 -7.01 -4.03
CA ILE A 34 1.47 -7.95 -4.23
C ILE A 34 0.66 -8.13 -2.94
N LEU A 35 1.32 -8.35 -1.80
CA LEU A 35 0.67 -8.55 -0.52
C LEU A 35 -0.07 -7.29 -0.05
N LEU A 36 0.46 -6.10 -0.33
CA LEU A 36 -0.24 -4.85 -0.03
C LEU A 36 -1.48 -4.68 -0.91
N ALA A 37 -1.39 -4.99 -2.20
CA ALA A 37 -2.53 -4.96 -3.11
C ALA A 37 -3.64 -5.95 -2.67
N ALA A 38 -3.25 -7.16 -2.25
CA ALA A 38 -4.18 -8.16 -1.74
C ALA A 38 -4.84 -7.75 -0.43
N TRP A 39 -4.08 -7.18 0.50
CA TRP A 39 -4.65 -6.61 1.72
C TRP A 39 -5.64 -5.48 1.43
N LEU A 40 -5.31 -4.55 0.53
CA LEU A 40 -6.22 -3.46 0.15
C LEU A 40 -7.48 -3.97 -0.57
N THR A 41 -7.36 -5.05 -1.36
CA THR A 41 -8.52 -5.71 -1.99
C THR A 41 -9.49 -6.23 -0.93
N LEU A 42 -8.98 -6.87 0.13
CA LEU A 42 -9.82 -7.37 1.23
C LEU A 42 -10.39 -6.24 2.10
N ALA A 43 -9.53 -5.30 2.51
CA ALA A 43 -9.88 -4.28 3.48
C ALA A 43 -10.88 -3.25 2.94
N LEU A 44 -10.86 -2.99 1.63
CA LEU A 44 -11.68 -1.95 1.00
C LEU A 44 -12.78 -2.50 0.08
N ASP A 45 -12.77 -3.81 -0.20
CA ASP A 45 -13.67 -4.45 -1.18
C ASP A 45 -13.74 -3.72 -2.52
N ALA A 46 -12.60 -3.16 -2.95
CA ALA A 46 -12.47 -2.32 -4.14
C ALA A 46 -11.47 -2.91 -5.14
N PRO A 47 -11.63 -2.66 -6.45
CA PRO A 47 -10.69 -3.13 -7.45
C PRO A 47 -9.31 -2.50 -7.25
N VAL A 48 -8.28 -3.35 -7.17
CA VAL A 48 -6.88 -2.95 -7.03
C VAL A 48 -6.11 -3.24 -8.32
N THR A 49 -5.41 -2.22 -8.82
CA THR A 49 -4.49 -2.33 -9.95
C THR A 49 -3.05 -2.27 -9.46
N ILE A 50 -2.23 -3.24 -9.86
CA ILE A 50 -0.79 -3.22 -9.60
C ILE A 50 -0.10 -2.49 -10.76
N VAL A 51 0.65 -1.44 -10.46
CA VAL A 51 1.46 -0.70 -11.42
C VAL A 51 2.92 -1.09 -11.23
N ALA A 52 3.53 -1.65 -12.27
CA ALA A 52 4.91 -2.13 -12.20
C ALA A 52 5.91 -0.97 -12.13
N ASP A 53 6.83 -1.07 -11.18
CA ASP A 53 8.00 -0.19 -11.04
C ASP A 53 9.28 -1.03 -11.25
N PRO A 54 10.44 -0.40 -11.56
CA PRO A 54 11.71 -1.12 -11.66
C PRO A 54 12.01 -1.95 -10.41
N ALA A 55 12.72 -3.05 -10.63
CA ALA A 55 13.13 -3.96 -9.55
C ALA A 55 13.89 -3.21 -8.44
N GLY A 56 13.70 -3.66 -7.19
CA GLY A 56 14.44 -3.13 -6.04
C GLY A 56 13.93 -1.82 -5.43
N THR A 57 13.00 -1.09 -6.05
CA THR A 57 12.40 0.14 -5.48
C THR A 57 11.46 -0.15 -4.30
N GLY A 58 10.92 -1.37 -4.24
CA GLY A 58 9.86 -1.74 -3.30
C GLY A 58 8.55 -1.02 -3.63
N ILE A 59 7.66 -0.86 -2.64
CA ILE A 59 6.43 -0.07 -2.82
C ILE A 59 6.81 1.41 -2.93
N ARG A 60 6.31 2.07 -3.97
CA ARG A 60 6.59 3.48 -4.29
C ARG A 60 5.36 4.37 -4.12
N ARG A 61 4.17 3.92 -4.51
CA ARG A 61 2.95 4.74 -4.44
C ARG A 61 1.73 3.90 -4.13
N VAL A 62 0.81 4.46 -3.36
CA VAL A 62 -0.57 3.99 -3.27
C VAL A 62 -1.49 5.16 -3.55
N ARG A 63 -2.42 4.98 -4.47
CA ARG A 63 -3.46 5.96 -4.80
C ARG A 63 -4.83 5.33 -4.55
N LEU A 64 -5.64 6.01 -3.76
CA LEU A 64 -7.02 5.65 -3.44
C LEU A 64 -7.93 6.63 -4.17
N THR A 65 -8.72 6.13 -5.11
CA THR A 65 -9.69 6.94 -5.85
C THR A 65 -11.03 6.94 -5.14
N ARG A 66 -11.59 8.14 -4.95
CA ARG A 66 -12.82 8.39 -4.20
C ARG A 66 -13.64 9.48 -4.90
N PRO A 67 -14.95 9.58 -4.65
CA PRO A 67 -15.79 10.64 -5.22
C PRO A 67 -15.29 12.06 -4.94
N GLY A 68 -14.72 12.29 -3.74
CA GLY A 68 -14.15 13.59 -3.35
C GLY A 68 -12.76 13.90 -3.93
N GLY A 69 -12.19 12.97 -4.72
CA GLY A 69 -10.86 13.07 -5.31
C GLY A 69 -9.87 12.03 -4.77
N ASP A 70 -8.69 11.99 -5.38
CA ASP A 70 -7.67 10.99 -5.09
C ASP A 70 -6.91 11.32 -3.79
N VAL A 71 -6.72 10.29 -2.96
CA VAL A 71 -5.78 10.31 -1.84
C VAL A 71 -4.54 9.52 -2.23
N GLN A 72 -3.37 10.15 -2.19
CA GLN A 72 -2.13 9.53 -2.65
C GLN A 72 -1.07 9.57 -1.56
N LEU A 73 -0.47 8.40 -1.29
CA LEU A 73 0.76 8.28 -0.51
C LEU A 73 1.91 7.87 -1.45
N PHE A 74 2.86 8.77 -1.67
CA PHE A 74 3.98 8.58 -2.60
C PHE A 74 5.31 8.68 -1.87
N ARG A 75 6.15 7.64 -1.97
CA ARG A 75 7.48 7.60 -1.38
C ARG A 75 8.55 7.60 -2.48
N PRO A 76 9.09 8.77 -2.88
CA PRO A 76 10.10 8.85 -3.94
C PRO A 76 11.47 8.29 -3.53
N GLY A 77 11.77 8.28 -2.23
CA GLY A 77 13.03 7.82 -1.68
C GLY A 77 12.87 6.65 -0.70
N LEU A 78 13.76 6.59 0.28
CA LEU A 78 13.82 5.47 1.22
C LEU A 78 13.08 5.73 2.55
N SER A 79 12.85 6.99 2.90
CA SER A 79 12.48 7.39 4.27
C SER A 79 11.23 8.24 4.42
N VAL A 80 10.91 9.10 3.44
CA VAL A 80 9.82 10.06 3.56
C VAL A 80 8.83 9.86 2.43
N ALA A 81 7.56 9.77 2.78
CA ALA A 81 6.44 9.78 1.85
C ALA A 81 5.72 11.13 1.87
N GLU A 82 5.16 11.50 0.74
CA GLU A 82 4.28 12.64 0.53
C GLU A 82 2.84 12.15 0.48
N LEU A 83 2.01 12.69 1.36
CA LEU A 83 0.57 12.47 1.36
C LEU A 83 -0.12 13.67 0.71
N THR A 84 -0.89 13.41 -0.34
CA THR A 84 -1.71 14.40 -1.03
C THR A 84 -3.18 14.01 -0.90
N GLN A 85 -4.02 14.96 -0.51
CA GLN A 85 -5.45 14.78 -0.33
C GLN A 85 -6.20 15.99 -0.89
N PRO A 86 -7.44 15.81 -1.41
CA PRO A 86 -8.24 16.91 -1.91
C PRO A 86 -8.51 17.96 -0.82
N GLY A 87 -8.29 19.24 -1.14
CA GLY A 87 -8.56 20.35 -0.23
C GLY A 87 -7.60 20.49 0.96
N GLN A 88 -6.53 19.71 1.03
CA GLN A 88 -5.53 19.78 2.11
C GLN A 88 -4.12 20.01 1.55
N PRO A 89 -3.24 20.72 2.29
CA PRO A 89 -1.83 20.84 1.89
C PRO A 89 -1.13 19.47 1.93
N ALA A 90 -0.14 19.27 1.06
CA ALA A 90 0.64 18.05 1.06
C ALA A 90 1.41 17.88 2.38
N GLN A 91 1.38 16.67 2.94
CA GLN A 91 2.03 16.34 4.21
C GLN A 91 3.23 15.43 3.97
N ARG A 92 4.27 15.56 4.80
CA ARG A 92 5.44 14.68 4.78
C ARG A 92 5.37 13.70 5.93
N ILE A 93 5.36 12.41 5.62
CA ILE A 93 5.19 11.32 6.57
C ILE A 93 6.46 10.45 6.60
N SER A 94 6.90 10.10 7.80
CA SER A 94 8.00 9.15 7.97
C SER A 94 7.55 7.74 7.54
N LEU A 95 8.15 7.23 6.47
CA LEU A 95 7.87 5.91 5.91
C LEU A 95 9.18 5.17 5.52
N PRO A 96 10.09 4.94 6.48
CA PRO A 96 11.35 4.27 6.22
C PRO A 96 11.16 2.83 5.73
N ARG A 97 11.94 2.47 4.72
CA ARG A 97 12.16 1.07 4.34
C ARG A 97 12.91 0.41 5.49
N ARG A 98 12.30 -0.64 6.06
CA ARG A 98 12.91 -1.41 7.15
C ARG A 98 14.07 -2.23 6.62
N SER A 99 15.15 -2.32 7.39
CA SER A 99 16.23 -3.25 7.10
C SER A 99 15.79 -4.69 7.38
N LEU A 100 16.49 -5.67 6.81
CA LEU A 100 16.24 -7.08 7.10
C LEU A 100 16.35 -7.36 8.61
N LYS A 101 17.32 -6.73 9.29
CA LYS A 101 17.49 -6.84 10.74
C LYS A 101 16.26 -6.34 11.50
N ASP A 102 15.69 -5.20 11.10
CA ASP A 102 14.49 -4.66 11.73
C ASP A 102 13.27 -5.56 11.49
N CYS A 103 13.15 -6.12 10.29
CA CYS A 103 12.11 -7.10 9.99
C CYS A 103 12.26 -8.35 10.87
N LEU A 104 13.45 -8.94 10.95
CA LEU A 104 13.70 -10.12 11.78
C LEU A 104 13.45 -9.84 13.27
N ALA A 105 13.89 -8.70 13.77
CA ALA A 105 13.65 -8.29 15.15
C ALA A 105 12.15 -8.08 15.44
N GLU A 106 11.35 -7.71 14.45
CA GLU A 106 9.89 -7.63 14.56
C GLU A 106 9.25 -9.02 14.67
N GLU A 107 9.60 -9.94 13.76
CA GLU A 107 9.06 -11.31 13.76
C GLU A 107 9.42 -12.06 15.06
N LEU A 108 10.64 -11.87 15.57
CA LEU A 108 11.06 -12.48 16.84
C LEU A 108 10.34 -11.90 18.06
N ARG A 109 9.77 -10.69 17.96
CA ARG A 109 9.08 -10.05 19.10
C ARG A 109 7.68 -10.62 19.31
N ARG A 110 7.05 -11.19 18.29
CA ARG A 110 5.71 -11.76 18.38
C ARG A 110 5.59 -13.00 17.52
N LEU A 111 5.65 -14.16 18.17
CA LEU A 111 5.55 -15.48 17.55
C LEU A 111 4.10 -16.00 17.43
N ASP A 112 3.11 -15.19 17.81
CA ASP A 112 1.70 -15.52 17.59
C ASP A 112 1.37 -15.49 16.09
N PRO A 113 0.36 -16.26 15.64
CA PRO A 113 -0.09 -16.22 14.26
C PRO A 113 -0.44 -14.81 13.78
N ASP A 114 0.00 -14.44 12.58
CA ASP A 114 -0.49 -13.23 11.89
C ASP A 114 -1.77 -13.60 11.11
N GLU A 115 -2.92 -13.48 11.79
CA GLU A 115 -4.24 -13.77 11.20
C GLU A 115 -4.50 -12.94 9.94
N VAL A 116 -4.14 -11.65 9.95
CA VAL A 116 -4.31 -10.76 8.79
C VAL A 116 -3.46 -11.23 7.60
N PHE A 117 -2.22 -11.65 7.85
CA PHE A 117 -1.39 -12.23 6.80
C PHE A 117 -1.99 -13.55 6.27
N GLY A 118 -2.52 -14.40 7.16
CA GLY A 118 -3.24 -15.62 6.80
C GLY A 118 -4.43 -15.34 5.89
N GLU A 119 -5.28 -14.38 6.23
CA GLU A 119 -6.42 -13.94 5.41
C GLU A 119 -5.96 -13.37 4.05
N VAL A 120 -4.91 -12.55 4.05
CA VAL A 120 -4.35 -12.00 2.81
C VAL A 120 -3.87 -13.11 1.88
N ILE A 121 -3.21 -14.14 2.38
CA ILE A 121 -2.74 -15.24 1.54
C ILE A 121 -3.91 -16.12 1.06
N THR A 122 -4.83 -16.45 1.96
CA THR A 122 -5.86 -17.46 1.69
C THR A 122 -7.08 -16.90 0.97
N ILE A 123 -7.41 -15.63 1.19
CA ILE A 123 -8.61 -14.97 0.65
C ILE A 123 -8.23 -13.79 -0.25
N GLY A 124 -7.25 -12.98 0.17
CA GLY A 124 -6.87 -11.76 -0.55
C GLY A 124 -6.23 -12.04 -1.90
N LEU A 125 -5.16 -12.85 -1.92
CA LEU A 125 -4.43 -13.18 -3.15
C LEU A 125 -5.34 -13.78 -4.22
N PRO A 126 -6.23 -14.76 -3.94
CA PRO A 126 -7.16 -15.27 -4.95
C PRO A 126 -8.15 -14.24 -5.50
N ARG A 127 -8.49 -13.20 -4.73
CA ARG A 127 -9.44 -12.15 -5.13
C ARG A 127 -8.78 -10.99 -5.87
N THR A 128 -7.46 -10.87 -5.82
CA THR A 128 -6.72 -9.76 -6.44
C THR A 128 -6.23 -10.13 -7.83
N ASN A 129 -6.45 -9.24 -8.80
CA ASN A 129 -5.81 -9.36 -10.09
C ASN A 129 -4.30 -9.08 -9.97
N LEU A 130 -3.49 -10.13 -10.01
CA LEU A 130 -2.03 -10.04 -9.82
C LEU A 130 -1.27 -9.55 -11.06
N ARG A 131 -1.95 -9.33 -12.19
CA ARG A 131 -1.28 -8.81 -13.40
C ARG A 131 -0.95 -7.34 -13.22
N SER A 132 0.33 -7.01 -13.29
CA SER A 132 0.78 -5.63 -13.27
C SER A 132 0.60 -4.95 -14.63
N VAL A 133 0.22 -3.68 -14.62
CA VAL A 133 0.24 -2.81 -15.81
C VAL A 133 1.48 -1.93 -15.80
N ARG A 134 1.89 -1.42 -16.98
CA ARG A 134 2.95 -0.41 -17.05
C ARG A 134 2.41 0.97 -16.62
N PRO A 135 3.25 1.82 -16.01
CA PRO A 135 2.87 3.21 -15.75
C PRO A 135 2.50 3.91 -17.07
N SER A 136 1.43 4.70 -17.07
CA SER A 136 1.14 5.61 -18.17
C SER A 136 2.02 6.85 -18.02
N GLU A 137 2.61 7.35 -19.12
CA GLU A 137 3.48 8.55 -19.13
C GLU A 137 2.70 9.89 -18.96
N ARG A 138 1.58 9.90 -18.25
CA ARG A 138 0.75 11.10 -18.08
C ARG A 138 0.87 11.71 -16.69
#